data_AF-A0A6L7Y8V7-F1
#
_entry.id   AF-A0A6L7Y8V7-F1
#
_cell.length_a   1.000
_cell.length_b   1.000
_cell.length_c   1.000
_cell.angle_alpha   90.00
_cell.angle_beta   90.00
_cell.angle_gamma   90.00
#
_symmetry.space_group_name_H-M   'P 1'
#
loop_
_entity.id
_entity.type
_entity.pdbx_description
1 polymer ?
#
loop_
_entity_poly.entity_id
_entity_poly.type
_entity_poly.pdbx_seq_one_letter_code
_entity_poly.pdbx_strand_id
1 'polypeptide(L)'
;MADIFFPMMPTPDWVRELSHRVLDDASYERHCTIEWRWGDPRPKSWAEPVRRRVVIRAPHDRGHAALATTLLHELAHLLLPPKEHHSRRFWRHFYGLVERYGSGGDC
;
A
#
# COMPACT_ATOMS: atom_id res chain seq x y z
N MET A 1 19.32 -19.37 -13.11
CA MET A 1 19.07 -18.12 -12.36
C MET A 1 18.64 -18.54 -10.98
N ALA A 2 19.35 -18.12 -9.93
CA ALA A 2 18.96 -18.47 -8.58
C ALA A 2 17.70 -17.67 -8.20
N ASP A 3 16.60 -18.36 -7.91
CA ASP A 3 15.49 -17.78 -7.19
C ASP A 3 16.01 -17.40 -5.80
N ILE A 4 16.32 -16.11 -5.61
CA ILE A 4 16.69 -15.58 -4.31
C ILE A 4 15.45 -15.72 -3.44
N PHE A 5 15.51 -16.68 -2.52
CA PHE A 5 14.48 -16.95 -1.53
C PHE A 5 14.51 -15.80 -0.52
N PHE A 6 13.74 -14.75 -0.77
CA PHE A 6 13.53 -13.70 0.21
C PHE A 6 12.63 -14.26 1.31
N PRO A 7 13.05 -14.25 2.58
CA PRO A 7 12.20 -14.73 3.66
C PRO A 7 10.89 -13.92 3.64
N MET A 8 9.77 -14.63 3.51
CA MET A 8 8.45 -14.02 3.68
C MET A 8 8.28 -13.66 5.14
N MET A 9 8.83 -12.52 5.57
CA MET A 9 8.47 -11.99 6.88
C MET A 9 6.98 -11.62 6.85
N PRO A 10 6.26 -11.79 7.96
CA PRO A 10 4.84 -11.46 8.00
C PRO A 10 4.60 -10.00 7.61
N THR A 11 3.48 -9.76 6.92
CA THR A 11 2.97 -8.40 6.71
C THR A 11 2.91 -7.69 8.05
N PRO A 12 3.55 -6.51 8.21
CA PRO A 12 3.55 -5.79 9.49
C PRO A 12 2.13 -5.46 9.94
N ASP A 13 1.88 -5.45 11.25
CA ASP A 13 0.53 -5.18 11.77
C ASP A 13 0.03 -3.78 11.42
N TRP A 14 0.90 -2.77 11.47
CA TRP A 14 0.58 -1.40 11.05
C TRP A 14 0.08 -1.32 9.60
N VAL A 15 0.56 -2.20 8.71
CA VAL A 15 0.11 -2.25 7.30
C VAL A 15 -1.34 -2.71 7.24
N ARG A 16 -1.69 -3.75 8.02
CA ARG A 16 -3.06 -4.26 8.09
C ARG A 16 -3.99 -3.21 8.70
N GLU A 17 -3.61 -2.65 9.85
CA GLU A 17 -4.39 -1.63 10.56
C GLU A 17 -4.64 -0.38 9.70
N LEU A 18 -3.59 0.14 9.06
CA LEU A 18 -3.72 1.29 8.17
C LEU A 18 -4.61 0.98 6.96
N SER A 19 -4.44 -0.20 6.34
CA SER A 19 -5.28 -0.61 5.22
C SER A 19 -6.75 -0.76 5.60
N HIS A 20 -7.06 -1.35 6.76
CA HIS A 20 -8.43 -1.50 7.25
C HIS A 20 -9.06 -0.14 7.51
N ARG A 21 -8.39 0.73 8.29
CA ARG A 21 -8.86 2.10 8.54
C ARG A 21 -9.21 2.85 7.26
N VAL A 22 -8.33 2.82 6.26
CA VAL A 22 -8.55 3.51 4.97
C VAL A 22 -9.74 2.94 4.22
N LEU A 23 -9.86 1.60 4.14
CA LEU A 23 -10.91 0.94 3.39
C LEU A 23 -12.28 1.05 4.07
N ASP A 24 -12.31 0.97 5.40
CA ASP A 24 -13.51 1.12 6.22
C ASP A 24 -14.06 2.55 6.10
N ASP A 25 -13.21 3.57 6.24
CA ASP A 25 -13.59 4.99 6.08
C ASP A 25 -14.09 5.30 4.66
N ALA A 26 -13.63 4.53 3.65
CA ALA A 26 -14.09 4.65 2.28
C ALA A 26 -15.36 3.83 1.98
N SER A 27 -15.92 3.15 2.99
CA SER A 27 -17.04 2.19 2.83
C SER A 27 -16.77 1.17 1.73
N TYR A 28 -15.52 0.74 1.59
CA TYR A 28 -15.11 -0.18 0.55
C TYR A 28 -15.60 -1.59 0.90
N GLU A 29 -16.59 -2.09 0.16
CA GLU A 29 -17.43 -3.25 0.54
C GLU A 29 -16.68 -4.54 0.93
N ARG A 30 -15.39 -4.68 0.59
CA ARG A 30 -14.60 -5.88 0.93
C ARG A 30 -13.14 -5.54 1.21
N HIS A 31 -12.59 -6.13 2.27
CA HIS A 31 -11.18 -6.02 2.62
C HIS A 31 -10.28 -6.47 1.47
N CYS A 32 -9.13 -5.80 1.31
CA CYS A 32 -8.13 -6.16 0.31
C CYS A 32 -7.07 -7.09 0.91
N THR A 33 -6.43 -7.91 0.07
CA THR A 33 -5.27 -8.70 0.48
C THR A 33 -4.00 -7.87 0.32
N ILE A 34 -3.21 -7.72 1.39
CA ILE A 34 -1.90 -7.08 1.32
C ILE A 34 -0.80 -8.14 1.35
N GLU A 35 -0.06 -8.23 0.24
CA GLU A 35 1.16 -9.02 0.17
C GLU A 35 2.38 -8.13 0.36
N TRP A 36 3.09 -8.37 1.45
CA TRP A 36 4.28 -7.60 1.81
C TRP A 36 5.53 -8.48 1.67
N ARG A 37 6.53 -7.99 0.95
CA ARG A 37 7.82 -8.65 0.78
C ARG A 37 8.94 -7.70 1.19
N TRP A 38 9.82 -8.17 2.07
CA TRP A 38 10.97 -7.40 2.53
C TRP A 38 12.22 -7.74 1.75
N GLY A 39 13.14 -6.77 1.69
CA GLY A 39 14.49 -6.99 1.20
C GLY A 39 14.64 -7.07 -0.30
N ASP A 40 13.66 -6.59 -1.06
CA ASP A 40 13.77 -6.62 -2.51
C ASP A 40 14.81 -5.57 -2.95
N PRO A 41 15.89 -5.97 -3.64
CA PRO A 41 16.89 -5.05 -4.17
C PRO A 41 16.34 -4.15 -5.29
N ARG A 42 15.14 -4.46 -5.81
CA ARG A 42 14.40 -3.67 -6.78
C ARG A 42 13.00 -3.37 -6.23
N PRO A 43 12.88 -2.42 -5.29
CA PRO A 43 11.62 -2.14 -4.65
C PRO A 43 10.56 -1.78 -5.69
N LYS A 44 9.38 -2.39 -5.54
CA LYS A 44 8.25 -2.21 -6.44
C LYS A 44 6.96 -2.38 -5.67
N SER A 45 5.97 -1.57 -5.98
CA SER A 45 4.61 -1.71 -5.49
C SER A 45 3.62 -1.63 -6.63
N TRP A 46 2.47 -2.27 -6.47
CA TRP A 46 1.32 -2.12 -7.35
C TRP A 46 0.04 -2.61 -6.66
N ALA A 47 -1.08 -2.04 -7.08
CA ALA A 47 -2.41 -2.55 -6.80
C ALA A 47 -2.95 -3.37 -7.98
N GLU A 48 -3.76 -4.38 -7.68
CA GLU A 48 -4.57 -5.16 -8.61
C GLU A 48 -6.06 -4.94 -8.25
N PRO A 49 -6.72 -3.84 -8.71
CA PRO A 49 -8.07 -3.47 -8.27
C PRO A 49 -9.12 -4.56 -8.46
N VAL A 50 -9.09 -5.25 -9.60
CA VAL A 50 -10.03 -6.35 -9.92
C VAL A 50 -9.91 -7.51 -8.92
N ARG A 51 -8.69 -7.78 -8.45
CA ARG A 51 -8.39 -8.85 -7.48
C ARG A 51 -8.40 -8.38 -6.04
N ARG A 52 -8.63 -7.08 -5.79
CA ARG A 52 -8.56 -6.44 -4.46
C ARG A 52 -7.26 -6.81 -3.72
N ARG A 53 -6.14 -6.69 -4.42
CA ARG A 53 -4.82 -7.05 -3.88
C ARG A 53 -3.85 -5.89 -4.02
N VAL A 54 -3.01 -5.69 -3.02
CA VAL A 54 -1.85 -4.81 -3.07
C VAL A 54 -0.61 -5.65 -2.86
N VAL A 55 0.42 -5.41 -3.66
CA VAL A 55 1.73 -6.03 -3.49
C VAL A 55 2.74 -4.92 -3.24
N ILE A 56 3.48 -5.02 -2.13
CA ILE A 56 4.57 -4.09 -1.80
C ILE A 56 5.84 -4.89 -1.57
N ARG A 57 6.85 -4.58 -2.37
CA ARG A 57 8.21 -5.09 -2.22
C ARG A 57 9.07 -3.96 -1.67
N ALA A 58 9.25 -3.99 -0.36
CA ALA A 58 9.91 -2.95 0.41
C ALA A 58 11.42 -3.19 0.53
N PRO A 59 12.26 -2.14 0.44
CA PRO A 59 13.64 -2.22 0.89
C PRO A 59 13.71 -2.49 2.40
N HIS A 60 14.82 -3.05 2.88
CA HIS A 60 15.04 -3.25 4.32
C HIS A 60 15.29 -1.95 5.08
N ASP A 61 15.80 -0.92 4.41
CA ASP A 61 16.30 0.33 4.99
C ASP A 61 15.35 1.51 4.79
N ARG A 62 14.14 1.26 4.28
CA ARG A 62 13.17 2.33 4.02
C ARG A 62 12.43 2.73 5.28
N GLY A 63 12.44 4.02 5.61
CA GLY A 63 11.76 4.55 6.79
C GLY A 63 10.23 4.35 6.77
N HIS A 64 9.64 4.25 7.96
CA HIS A 64 8.21 3.98 8.15
C HIS A 64 7.32 4.93 7.33
N ALA A 65 7.54 6.25 7.41
CA ALA A 65 6.75 7.24 6.69
C ALA A 65 6.72 7.01 5.17
N ALA A 66 7.85 6.61 4.58
CA ALA A 66 7.94 6.33 3.15
C ALA A 66 7.22 5.03 2.76
N LEU A 67 7.24 4.03 3.64
CA LEU A 67 6.50 2.77 3.46
C LEU A 67 4.99 2.98 3.61
N ALA A 68 4.57 3.74 4.62
CA ALA A 68 3.17 4.13 4.80
C ALA A 68 2.65 4.91 3.59
N THR A 69 3.44 5.87 3.10
CA THR A 69 3.11 6.64 1.89
C THR A 69 2.96 5.73 0.66
N THR A 70 3.83 4.71 0.53
CA THR A 70 3.74 3.72 -0.55
C THR A 70 2.45 2.90 -0.43
N LEU A 71 2.07 2.46 0.77
CA LEU A 71 0.80 1.77 0.98
C LEU A 71 -0.40 2.65 0.61
N LEU A 72 -0.43 3.90 1.05
CA LEU A 72 -1.52 4.83 0.72
C LEU A 72 -1.62 5.10 -0.79
N HIS A 73 -0.49 5.10 -1.50
CA HIS A 73 -0.46 5.20 -2.96
C HIS A 73 -1.19 4.02 -3.62
N GLU A 74 -0.90 2.79 -3.21
CA GLU A 74 -1.54 1.61 -3.79
C GLU A 74 -3.01 1.49 -3.38
N LEU A 75 -3.37 1.90 -2.14
CA LEU A 75 -4.76 1.96 -1.72
C LEU A 75 -5.55 2.99 -2.53
N ALA A 76 -4.96 4.13 -2.91
CA ALA A 76 -5.60 5.09 -3.80
C ALA A 76 -5.96 4.47 -5.17
N HIS A 77 -5.13 3.56 -5.70
CA HIS A 77 -5.45 2.81 -6.92
C HIS A 77 -6.61 1.82 -6.73
N LEU A 78 -6.79 1.25 -5.54
CA LEU A 78 -7.94 0.38 -5.24
C LEU A 78 -9.26 1.15 -5.12
N LEU A 79 -9.21 2.35 -4.55
CA LEU A 79 -10.38 3.17 -4.23
C LEU A 79 -10.92 3.93 -5.46
N LEU A 80 -10.14 4.03 -6.53
CA LEU A 80 -10.53 4.68 -7.77
C LEU A 80 -10.89 3.64 -8.86
N PRO A 81 -11.68 4.03 -9.88
CA PRO A 81 -11.94 3.17 -11.01
C PRO A 81 -10.64 2.63 -11.65
N PRO A 82 -10.58 1.37 -12.11
CA PRO A 82 -9.33 0.73 -12.56
C PRO A 82 -8.56 1.40 -13.71
N LYS A 83 -9.14 2.41 -14.36
CA LYS A 83 -8.53 3.16 -15.46
C LYS A 83 -7.88 4.48 -15.02
N GLU A 84 -8.03 4.85 -13.75
CA GLU A 84 -7.45 6.07 -13.18
C GLU A 84 -5.99 5.82 -12.78
N HIS A 85 -5.08 6.07 -13.74
CA HIS A 85 -3.63 5.99 -13.51
C HIS A 85 -3.03 7.40 -13.39
N HIS A 86 -2.45 7.72 -12.23
CA HIS A 86 -1.71 8.97 -11.94
C HIS A 86 -2.33 10.26 -12.51
N SER A 87 -3.65 10.30 -12.63
CA SER A 87 -4.42 11.44 -13.10
C SER A 87 -4.47 12.53 -12.02
N ARG A 88 -4.92 13.75 -12.38
CA ARG A 88 -5.17 14.80 -11.37
C ARG A 88 -6.13 14.33 -10.27
N ARG A 89 -7.12 13.51 -10.63
CA ARG A 89 -8.07 12.92 -9.68
C ARG A 89 -7.36 11.94 -8.75
N PHE A 90 -6.49 11.09 -9.28
CA PHE A 90 -5.65 10.19 -8.49
C PHE A 90 -4.83 10.97 -7.46
N TRP A 91 -4.05 11.97 -7.89
CA TRP A 91 -3.17 12.71 -6.99
C TRP A 91 -3.94 13.43 -5.89
N ARG A 92 -5.08 14.05 -6.23
CA ARG A 92 -5.96 14.67 -5.22
C ARG A 92 -6.45 13.65 -4.19
N HIS A 93 -6.82 12.45 -4.64
CA HIS A 93 -7.29 11.39 -3.74
C HIS A 93 -6.14 10.87 -2.85
N PHE A 94 -5.00 10.54 -3.45
CA PHE A 94 -3.80 10.10 -2.74
C PHE A 94 -3.34 11.12 -1.68
N TYR A 95 -3.24 12.40 -2.02
CA TYR A 95 -2.84 13.42 -1.04
C TYR A 95 -3.86 13.59 0.08
N GLY A 96 -5.15 13.43 -0.20
CA GLY A 96 -6.17 13.39 0.86
C GLY A 96 -6.00 12.21 1.82
N LEU A 97 -5.56 11.05 1.32
CA LEU A 97 -5.20 9.92 2.18
C LEU A 97 -3.94 10.22 3.00
N VAL A 98 -2.92 10.83 2.40
CA VAL A 98 -1.68 11.22 3.12
C VAL A 98 -1.97 12.24 4.21
N GLU A 99 -2.79 13.26 3.93
CA GLU A 99 -3.19 14.25 4.93
C GLU A 99 -3.95 13.63 6.10
N ARG A 100 -4.87 12.70 5.81
CA ARG A 100 -5.72 12.08 6.84
C ARG A 100 -5.02 10.97 7.63
N TYR A 101 -4.11 10.22 7.02
CA TYR A 101 -3.55 9.01 7.63
C TYR A 101 -2.02 8.96 7.68
N GLY A 102 -1.32 9.84 6.95
CA GLY A 102 0.15 9.87 6.88
C GLY A 102 0.82 10.25 8.20
N SER A 103 0.10 10.93 9.09
CA SER A 103 0.56 11.29 10.44
C SER A 103 0.45 10.14 11.45
N GLY A 104 -0.16 9.00 11.08
CA GLY A 104 -0.49 7.91 12.01
C GLY A 104 0.68 7.02 12.43
N GLY A 105 1.92 7.51 12.30
CA GLY A 105 3.14 6.84 12.74
C GLY A 105 3.68 7.43 14.04
N ASP A 106 2.81 7.58 15.05
CA ASP A 106 3.27 7.75 16.43
C ASP A 106 3.68 6.36 16.95
N CYS A 107 4.95 6.03 16.77
CA CYS A 107 5.66 4.99 17.50
C CYS A 107 6.52 5.64 18.57
#